data_AF-A0A418QQJ6-F1
#
_entry.id   AF-A0A418QQJ6-F1
#
_cell.length_a   1.000
_cell.length_b   1.000
_cell.length_c   1.000
_cell.angle_alpha   90.00
_cell.angle_beta   90.00
_cell.angle_gamma   90.00
#
_symmetry.space_group_name_H-M   'P 1'
#
loop_
_entity.id
_entity.type
_entity.pdbx_description
1 polymer ?
#
loop_
_entity_poly.entity_id
_entity_poly.type
_entity_poly.pdbx_seq_one_letter_code
_entity_poly.pdbx_strand_id
1 'polypeptide(L)'
;MKKMLLLLAGMALVAGTAAAQTSAPSPERPVRNGLQQGPEQRTPEQRAATLAKQLGLSARQTEQVRQLEESRRQEMQALRAQRPTGDDRSALRQTMEALRTKYDAQLKGILSADQYARYGQLQDNRMEKRQDRKTKIKS
;
A
#
# COMPACT_ATOMS: atom_id res chain seq x y z
N MET A 1 22.02 -19.46 -27.25
CA MET A 1 21.38 -19.79 -28.54
C MET A 1 21.67 -21.24 -28.89
N LYS A 2 20.69 -22.13 -28.81
CA LYS A 2 20.77 -23.44 -29.47
C LYS A 2 19.36 -23.84 -29.88
N LYS A 3 19.16 -23.77 -31.18
CA LYS A 3 17.96 -24.13 -31.91
C LYS A 3 18.00 -25.65 -32.04
N MET A 4 16.96 -26.34 -31.58
CA MET A 4 16.74 -27.73 -31.98
C MET A 4 15.45 -27.78 -32.78
N LEU A 5 15.66 -27.94 -34.08
CA LEU A 5 14.66 -28.19 -35.10
C LEU A 5 14.85 -29.66 -35.47
N LEU A 6 13.79 -30.45 -35.33
CA LEU A 6 13.59 -31.79 -35.87
C LEU A 6 12.07 -31.95 -36.01
N LEU A 7 11.45 -31.70 -37.17
CA LEU A 7 11.29 -32.58 -38.34
C LEU A 7 10.76 -33.98 -37.96
N LEU A 8 9.46 -34.24 -38.16
CA LEU A 8 8.94 -35.14 -39.21
C LEU A 8 7.42 -35.39 -39.08
N ALA A 9 6.75 -35.45 -40.24
CA ALA A 9 5.57 -36.25 -40.62
C ALA A 9 4.32 -36.23 -39.69
N GLY A 10 3.08 -36.02 -40.16
CA GLY A 10 2.49 -36.31 -41.45
C GLY A 10 1.17 -37.06 -41.23
N MET A 11 0.06 -36.36 -41.48
CA MET A 11 -1.27 -36.86 -41.88
C MET A 11 -2.05 -37.83 -40.95
N ALA A 12 -3.21 -37.37 -40.46
CA ALA A 12 -4.50 -38.07 -40.62
C ALA A 12 -5.65 -37.21 -40.06
N LEU A 13 -6.58 -36.85 -40.95
CA LEU A 13 -7.91 -36.34 -40.62
C LEU A 13 -8.74 -37.50 -40.03
N VAL A 14 -9.27 -37.32 -38.82
CA VAL A 14 -10.46 -38.04 -38.35
C VAL A 14 -11.42 -37.02 -37.76
N ALA A 15 -12.52 -36.80 -38.48
CA ALA A 15 -13.72 -36.17 -37.93
C ALA A 15 -14.43 -37.22 -37.05
N GLY A 16 -14.56 -36.91 -35.76
CA GLY A 16 -15.41 -37.64 -34.82
C GLY A 16 -16.29 -36.63 -34.09
N THR A 17 -17.59 -36.67 -34.37
CA THR A 17 -18.62 -35.95 -33.62
C THR A 17 -18.91 -36.66 -32.30
N ALA A 18 -19.37 -35.86 -31.33
CA ALA A 18 -20.11 -36.25 -30.11
C ALA A 18 -19.34 -36.20 -28.77
N ALA A 19 -19.69 -35.12 -28.04
CA ALA A 19 -20.04 -35.04 -26.63
C ALA A 19 -18.97 -35.16 -25.53
N ALA A 20 -19.06 -34.18 -24.62
CA ALA A 20 -18.58 -34.15 -23.25
C ALA A 20 -17.07 -33.93 -23.04
N GLN A 21 -16.68 -32.65 -22.96
CA GLN A 21 -15.91 -32.03 -21.87
C GLN A 21 -15.41 -30.65 -22.31
N THR A 22 -16.33 -29.75 -22.64
CA THR A 22 -16.02 -28.32 -22.60
C THR A 22 -16.27 -27.87 -21.17
N SER A 23 -15.18 -27.79 -20.40
CA SER A 23 -15.09 -26.90 -19.25
C SER A 23 -15.57 -25.54 -19.75
N ALA A 24 -16.79 -25.17 -19.40
CA ALA A 24 -17.32 -23.86 -19.70
C ALA A 24 -16.34 -22.83 -19.11
N PRO A 25 -15.85 -21.85 -19.87
CA PRO A 25 -15.28 -20.67 -19.24
C PRO A 25 -16.44 -20.01 -18.50
N SER A 26 -16.50 -20.20 -17.19
CA SER A 26 -17.28 -19.31 -16.34
C SER A 26 -16.93 -17.88 -16.77
N PRO A 27 -17.91 -17.01 -17.05
CA PRO A 27 -17.59 -15.60 -17.24
C PRO A 27 -16.99 -15.14 -15.90
N GLU A 28 -15.66 -15.05 -15.85
CA GLU A 28 -14.96 -14.34 -14.81
C GLU A 28 -15.48 -12.92 -14.89
N ARG A 29 -16.46 -12.63 -14.03
CA ARG A 29 -16.85 -11.27 -13.70
C ARG A 29 -15.53 -10.55 -13.42
N PRO A 30 -15.18 -9.47 -14.13
CA PRO A 30 -14.00 -8.72 -13.76
C PRO A 30 -14.22 -8.32 -12.32
N VAL A 31 -13.45 -8.91 -11.41
CA VAL A 31 -13.41 -8.50 -10.01
C VAL A 31 -12.78 -7.11 -10.05
N ARG A 32 -13.62 -6.11 -10.31
CA ARG A 32 -13.35 -4.72 -9.96
C ARG A 32 -13.34 -4.69 -8.45
N ASN A 33 -12.24 -5.19 -7.87
CA ASN A 33 -11.84 -4.88 -6.52
C ASN A 33 -11.43 -3.41 -6.52
N GLY A 34 -12.44 -2.53 -6.56
CA GLY A 34 -12.37 -1.19 -5.99
C GLY A 34 -12.29 -1.28 -4.46
N LEU A 35 -11.53 -2.25 -3.94
CA LEU A 35 -11.09 -2.26 -2.56
C LEU A 35 -10.23 -1.01 -2.44
N GLN A 36 -10.83 0.01 -1.85
CA GLN A 36 -10.13 1.16 -1.33
C GLN A 36 -8.97 0.60 -0.49
N GLN A 37 -7.78 0.53 -1.09
CA GLN A 37 -6.58 0.05 -0.42
C GLN A 37 -6.48 0.87 0.86
N GLY A 38 -6.60 0.20 2.01
CA GLY A 38 -6.49 0.88 3.29
C GLY A 38 -5.17 1.65 3.32
N PRO A 39 -5.05 2.73 4.10
CA PRO A 39 -3.81 3.52 4.15
C PRO A 39 -2.55 2.69 4.47
N GLU A 40 -2.70 1.48 5.01
CA GLU A 40 -1.63 0.49 5.23
C GLU A 40 -1.19 -0.31 4.00
N GLN A 41 -1.98 -0.36 2.93
CA GLN A 41 -1.67 -1.12 1.71
C GLN A 41 -0.86 -0.32 0.67
N ARG A 42 -0.67 0.99 0.91
CA ARG A 42 0.10 1.83 -0.01
C ARG A 42 1.58 1.56 0.12
N THR A 43 2.27 1.51 -1.02
CA THR A 43 3.74 1.44 -1.04
C THR A 43 4.37 2.75 -0.58
N PRO A 44 5.63 2.76 -0.09
CA PRO A 44 6.36 3.98 0.23
C PRO A 44 6.38 4.98 -0.92
N GLU A 45 6.50 4.49 -2.16
CA GLU A 45 6.47 5.28 -3.38
C GLU A 45 5.15 6.03 -3.52
N GLN A 46 4.03 5.33 -3.34
CA GLN A 46 2.69 5.94 -3.42
C GLN A 46 2.45 6.96 -2.32
N ARG A 47 2.98 6.70 -1.12
CA ARG A 47 2.87 7.63 0.02
C ARG A 47 3.69 8.88 -0.21
N ALA A 48 4.94 8.73 -0.62
CA ALA A 48 5.81 9.84 -0.98
C ALA A 48 5.22 10.66 -2.13
N ALA A 49 4.70 10.02 -3.18
CA ALA A 49 4.05 10.72 -4.29
C ALA A 49 2.79 11.48 -3.85
N THR A 50 2.01 10.93 -2.91
CA THR A 50 0.84 11.62 -2.35
C THR A 50 1.26 12.86 -1.56
N LEU A 51 2.28 12.73 -0.68
CA LEU A 51 2.82 13.87 0.07
C LEU A 51 3.45 14.91 -0.86
N ALA A 52 4.14 14.46 -1.92
CA ALA A 52 4.68 15.32 -2.95
C ALA A 52 3.61 16.19 -3.59
N LYS A 53 2.48 15.58 -3.99
CA LYS A 53 1.34 16.31 -4.55
C LYS A 53 0.67 17.24 -3.54
N GLN A 54 0.51 16.82 -2.29
CA GLN A 54 -0.19 17.59 -1.27
C GLN A 54 0.61 18.79 -0.75
N LEU A 55 1.94 18.64 -0.68
CA LEU A 55 2.83 19.64 -0.09
C LEU A 55 3.63 20.41 -1.15
N GLY A 56 3.60 19.99 -2.41
CA GLY A 56 4.43 20.55 -3.47
C GLY A 56 5.92 20.25 -3.22
N LEU A 57 6.26 18.99 -2.96
CA LEU A 57 7.65 18.58 -2.72
C LEU A 57 8.45 18.56 -4.02
N SER A 58 9.72 18.95 -3.94
CA SER A 58 10.68 18.74 -5.03
C SER A 58 10.97 17.25 -5.25
N ALA A 59 11.58 16.89 -6.39
CA ALA A 59 12.00 15.52 -6.67
C ALA A 59 12.96 14.98 -5.59
N ARG A 60 13.92 15.81 -5.15
CA ARG A 60 14.86 15.45 -4.08
C ARG A 60 14.15 15.19 -2.75
N GLN A 61 13.25 16.08 -2.34
CA GLN A 61 12.46 15.89 -1.11
C GLN A 61 11.57 14.66 -1.21
N THR A 62 10.97 14.40 -2.38
CA THR A 62 10.12 13.23 -2.61
C THR A 62 10.91 11.93 -2.43
N GLU A 63 12.13 11.84 -2.95
CA GLU A 63 12.98 10.66 -2.74
C GLU A 63 13.38 10.48 -1.27
N GLN A 64 13.70 11.57 -0.57
CA GLN A 64 13.98 11.51 0.87
C GLN A 64 12.75 11.04 1.68
N VAL A 65 11.56 11.51 1.33
CA VAL A 65 10.30 11.04 1.95
C VAL A 65 10.02 9.57 1.62
N ARG A 66 10.32 9.12 0.40
CA ARG A 66 10.19 7.70 0.01
C ARG A 66 11.05 6.81 0.88
N GLN A 67 12.32 7.16 1.07
CA GLN A 67 13.25 6.44 1.95
C GLN A 67 12.77 6.45 3.41
N LEU A 68 12.25 7.58 3.88
CA LEU A 68 11.68 7.69 5.21
C LEU A 68 10.44 6.79 5.40
N GLU A 69 9.53 6.75 4.43
CA GLU A 69 8.35 5.85 4.45
C GLU A 69 8.75 4.38 4.34
N GLU A 70 9.83 4.05 3.64
CA GLU A 70 10.38 2.69 3.58
C GLU A 70 10.91 2.22 4.95
N SER A 71 11.70 3.08 5.62
CA SER A 71 12.16 2.82 7.00
C SER A 71 10.98 2.64 7.96
N ARG A 72 10.02 3.57 7.92
CA ARG A 72 8.79 3.47 8.72
C ARG A 72 8.04 2.17 8.46
N ARG A 73 7.94 1.73 7.20
CA ARG A 73 7.27 0.48 6.84
C ARG A 73 7.97 -0.73 7.47
N GLN A 74 9.30 -0.77 7.45
CA GLN A 74 10.08 -1.84 8.07
C GLN A 74 9.89 -1.86 9.60
N GLU A 75 9.95 -0.71 10.26
CA GLU A 75 9.73 -0.59 11.71
C GLU A 75 8.32 -1.07 12.11
N MET A 76 7.31 -0.67 11.33
CA MET A 76 5.93 -1.12 11.53
C MET A 76 5.75 -2.63 11.29
N GLN A 77 6.45 -3.20 10.29
CA GLN A 77 6.42 -4.63 10.03
C GLN A 77 7.07 -5.42 11.18
N ALA A 78 8.21 -4.97 11.68
CA ALA A 78 8.88 -5.58 12.83
C ALA A 78 7.97 -5.55 14.08
N LEU A 79 7.31 -4.43 14.34
CA LEU A 79 6.39 -4.29 15.46
C LEU A 79 5.16 -5.21 15.33
N ARG A 80 4.63 -5.40 14.12
CA ARG A 80 3.54 -6.37 13.90
C ARG A 80 3.99 -7.81 14.05
N ALA A 81 5.22 -8.13 13.62
CA ALA A 81 5.78 -9.48 13.74
C ALA A 81 5.90 -9.94 15.19
N GLN A 82 6.07 -9.01 16.14
CA GLN A 82 6.15 -9.30 17.58
C GLN A 82 4.83 -9.81 18.19
N ARG A 83 3.68 -9.71 17.48
CA ARG A 83 2.33 -10.15 17.94
C ARG A 83 2.03 -9.86 19.44
N PRO A 84 2.11 -8.61 19.90
CA PRO A 84 1.86 -8.28 21.30
C PRO A 84 0.45 -8.70 21.76
N THR A 85 0.36 -9.33 22.94
CA THR A 85 -0.91 -9.82 23.51
C THR A 85 -1.19 -9.17 24.87
N GLY A 86 -2.48 -9.05 25.24
CA GLY A 86 -2.89 -8.62 26.58
C GLY A 86 -2.29 -7.27 27.01
N ASP A 87 -1.51 -7.30 28.10
CA ASP A 87 -0.91 -6.14 28.78
C ASP A 87 0.09 -5.36 27.92
N ASP A 88 0.62 -5.96 26.85
CA ASP A 88 1.53 -5.30 25.91
C ASP A 88 0.85 -4.20 25.08
N ARG A 89 -0.48 -4.07 25.15
CA ARG A 89 -1.22 -3.04 24.40
C ARG A 89 -0.87 -1.61 24.83
N SER A 90 -0.49 -1.38 26.08
CA SER A 90 -0.04 -0.07 26.55
C SER A 90 1.36 0.23 26.00
N ALA A 91 2.28 -0.73 26.13
CA ALA A 91 3.64 -0.65 25.59
C ALA A 91 3.62 -0.44 24.07
N LEU A 92 2.79 -1.19 23.34
CA LEU A 92 2.61 -1.04 21.90
C LEU A 92 2.14 0.37 21.53
N ARG A 93 1.23 0.97 22.30
CA ARG A 93 0.78 2.34 22.07
C ARG A 93 1.93 3.33 22.22
N GLN A 94 2.73 3.19 23.27
CA GLN A 94 3.92 4.02 23.49
C GLN A 94 4.95 3.86 22.37
N THR A 95 5.22 2.62 21.93
CA THR A 95 6.12 2.36 20.79
C THR A 95 5.60 3.01 19.51
N MET A 96 4.30 2.88 19.22
CA MET A 96 3.68 3.50 18.05
C MET A 96 3.74 5.03 18.11
N GLU A 97 3.61 5.62 19.29
CA GLU A 97 3.74 7.06 19.49
C GLU A 97 5.19 7.51 19.28
N ALA A 98 6.16 6.79 19.83
CA ALA A 98 7.58 7.05 19.61
C ALA A 98 7.96 6.97 18.11
N LEU A 99 7.46 5.96 17.39
CA LEU A 99 7.67 5.84 15.94
C LEU A 99 7.06 7.01 15.16
N ARG A 100 5.89 7.52 15.59
CA ARG A 100 5.28 8.71 14.98
C ARG A 100 6.12 9.95 15.23
N THR A 101 6.52 10.20 16.47
CA THR A 101 7.36 11.35 16.84
C THR A 101 8.69 11.34 16.09
N LYS A 102 9.33 10.16 16.01
CA LYS A 102 10.56 9.97 15.23
C LYS A 102 10.33 10.32 13.76
N TYR A 103 9.28 9.77 13.15
CA TYR A 103 8.94 10.03 11.75
C TYR A 103 8.68 11.53 11.50
N ASP A 104 7.89 12.19 12.35
CA ASP A 104 7.57 13.60 12.18
C ASP A 104 8.80 14.50 12.34
N ALA A 105 9.72 14.16 13.26
CA ALA A 105 10.99 14.86 13.41
C ALA A 105 11.89 14.73 12.16
N GLN A 106 12.00 13.50 11.60
CA GLN A 106 12.76 13.27 10.38
C GLN A 106 12.10 13.95 9.17
N LEU A 107 10.78 13.91 9.07
CA LEU A 107 10.04 14.57 8.01
C LEU A 107 10.22 16.09 8.07
N LYS A 108 10.21 16.69 9.27
CA LYS A 108 10.48 18.13 9.47
C LYS A 108 11.85 18.54 8.94
N GLY A 109 12.85 17.67 9.01
CA GLY A 109 14.18 17.92 8.43
C GLY A 109 14.23 17.89 6.91
N ILE A 110 13.24 17.26 6.25
CA ILE A 110 13.14 17.17 4.79
C ILE A 110 12.28 18.33 4.22
N LEU A 111 11.27 18.76 4.96
CA LEU A 111 10.31 19.77 4.54
C LEU A 111 10.80 21.19 4.81
N SER A 112 10.36 22.15 4.00
CA SER A 112 10.45 23.57 4.36
C SER A 112 9.46 23.91 5.49
N ALA A 113 9.63 25.07 6.13
CA ALA A 113 8.72 25.54 7.17
C ALA A 113 7.26 25.60 6.68
N ASP A 114 7.02 26.15 5.49
CA ASP A 114 5.69 26.25 4.90
C ASP A 114 5.08 24.88 4.56
N GLN A 115 5.90 23.97 4.03
CA GLN A 115 5.48 22.60 3.73
C GLN A 115 5.12 21.84 5.01
N TYR A 116 5.88 22.05 6.09
CA TYR A 116 5.60 21.44 7.40
C TYR A 116 4.32 22.00 8.04
N ALA A 117 4.08 23.31 7.92
CA ALA A 117 2.83 23.92 8.38
C ALA A 117 1.61 23.34 7.64
N ARG A 118 1.69 23.21 6.31
CA ARG A 118 0.65 22.54 5.51
C ARG A 118 0.46 21.07 5.90
N TYR A 119 1.55 20.36 6.19
CA TYR A 119 1.48 18.98 6.67
C TYR A 119 0.70 18.88 7.99
N GLY A 120 0.93 19.80 8.94
CA GLY A 120 0.15 19.89 10.18
C GLY A 120 -1.35 20.03 9.92
N GLN A 121 -1.74 20.99 9.08
CA GLN A 121 -3.14 21.20 8.69
C GLN A 121 -3.78 19.95 8.03
N LEU A 122 -3.02 19.24 7.19
CA LEU A 122 -3.48 17.98 6.60
C LEU A 122 -3.71 16.90 7.65
N GLN A 123 -2.88 16.85 8.70
CA GLN A 123 -3.07 15.89 9.80
C GLN A 123 -4.30 16.24 10.62
N ASP A 124 -4.49 17.50 10.97
CA ASP A 124 -5.66 17.96 11.73
C ASP A 124 -6.96 17.65 10.99
N ASN A 125 -7.03 17.96 9.68
CA ASN A 125 -8.19 17.65 8.85
C ASN A 125 -8.48 16.13 8.78
N ARG A 126 -7.43 15.30 8.73
CA ARG A 126 -7.61 13.83 8.77
C ARG A 126 -8.12 13.36 10.12
N MET A 127 -7.69 13.99 11.22
CA MET A 127 -8.16 13.67 12.57
C MET A 127 -9.63 14.04 12.74
N GLU A 128 -10.03 15.25 12.32
CA GLU A 128 -11.40 15.73 12.32
C GLU A 128 -12.33 14.79 11.54
N LYS A 129 -12.01 14.49 10.28
CA LYS A 129 -12.78 13.53 9.47
C LYS A 129 -12.87 12.14 10.10
N ARG A 130 -11.86 11.72 10.86
CA ARG A 130 -11.91 10.44 11.59
C ARG A 130 -12.86 10.53 12.79
N GLN A 131 -12.89 11.66 13.49
CA GLN A 131 -13.82 11.90 14.60
C GLN A 131 -15.26 11.96 14.08
N ASP A 132 -15.53 12.68 12.99
CA ASP A 132 -16.87 12.78 12.39
C ASP A 132 -17.43 11.44 11.94
N ARG A 133 -16.59 10.60 11.34
CA ARG A 133 -17.00 9.23 11.01
C ARG A 133 -17.32 8.42 12.25
N LYS A 134 -16.55 8.59 13.33
CA LYS A 134 -16.77 7.87 14.59
C LYS A 134 -18.05 8.33 15.29
N THR A 135 -18.41 9.61 15.23
CA THR A 135 -19.67 10.12 15.80
C THR A 135 -20.86 9.63 14.99
N LYS A 136 -20.80 9.70 13.65
CA LYS A 136 -21.87 9.22 12.77
C LYS A 136 -22.16 7.72 12.88
N ILE A 137 -21.15 6.89 13.16
CA ILE A 137 -21.33 5.44 13.37
C ILE A 137 -22.02 5.13 14.73
N LYS A 138 -21.98 6.06 15.68
CA LYS A 138 -22.53 5.89 17.03
C LYS A 138 -23.95 6.47 17.20
N SER A 139 -24.44 7.21 16.21
CA SER A 139 -25.79 7.79 16.15
C SER A 139 -26.70 6.91 15.31
#